data_AF-A0A969JCI4-F1
#
_entry.id   AF-A0A969JCI4-F1
#
_cell.length_a   1.000
_cell.length_b   1.000
_cell.length_c   1.000
_cell.angle_alpha   90.00
_cell.angle_beta   90.00
_cell.angle_gamma   90.00
#
_symmetry.space_group_name_H-M   'P 1'
#
loop_
_entity.id
_entity.type
_entity.pdbx_description
1 polymer ?
#
loop_
_entity_poly.entity_id
_entity_poly.type
_entity_poly.pdbx_seq_one_letter_code
_entity_poly.pdbx_strand_id
1 'polypeptide(L)'
;DHYFQELRTTLAWQQDRFPLAGKYVPLPRLQVLYGDRGCDYDYSGIAMTALPWPPLLAQLRAQIQQITGHEFRIVVANCYRDGADSVGWHADNESGMGPQPAIASLSLGATRRFSLKHKFRRDLPRLDLDLISGSLLLMAGRCQDCWLHRVPKTKRPVGERINLTFRPWTAARS
;
A
#
# COMPACT_ATOMS: atom_id res chain seq x y z
N ASP A 1 9.46 -16.85 -0.10
CA ASP A 1 8.35 -17.81 0.05
C ASP A 1 7.78 -17.92 1.46
N HIS A 2 8.62 -18.10 2.50
CA HIS A 2 8.15 -18.18 3.89
C HIS A 2 7.31 -16.96 4.34
N TYR A 3 7.83 -15.73 4.20
CA TYR A 3 7.11 -14.50 4.60
C TYR A 3 5.77 -14.34 3.87
N PHE A 4 5.70 -14.74 2.60
CA PHE A 4 4.45 -14.66 1.84
C PHE A 4 3.38 -15.56 2.47
N GLN A 5 3.71 -16.82 2.75
CA GLN A 5 2.76 -17.79 3.32
C GLN A 5 2.31 -17.42 4.73
N GLU A 6 3.25 -16.96 5.57
CA GLU A 6 2.91 -16.52 6.92
C GLU A 6 1.96 -15.31 6.90
N LEU A 7 2.29 -14.26 6.16
CA LEU A 7 1.42 -13.08 6.07
C LEU A 7 0.07 -13.43 5.42
N ARG A 8 0.06 -14.34 4.45
CA ARG A 8 -1.18 -14.75 3.78
C ARG A 8 -2.17 -15.43 4.72
N THR A 9 -1.66 -16.17 5.70
CA THR A 9 -2.48 -16.97 6.63
C THR A 9 -2.77 -16.25 7.94
N THR A 10 -1.88 -15.36 8.40
CA THR A 10 -1.97 -14.73 9.73
C THR A 10 -2.60 -13.34 9.73
N LEU A 11 -2.51 -12.59 8.63
CA LEU A 11 -3.09 -11.26 8.59
C LEU A 11 -4.62 -11.33 8.51
N ALA A 12 -5.30 -10.39 9.17
CA ALA A 12 -6.75 -10.29 9.25
C ALA A 12 -7.36 -9.69 7.97
N TRP A 13 -7.13 -10.35 6.84
CA TRP A 13 -7.57 -9.90 5.52
C TRP A 13 -9.08 -9.68 5.46
N GLN A 14 -9.49 -8.52 4.94
CA GLN A 14 -10.89 -8.22 4.67
C GLN A 14 -11.05 -7.60 3.27
N GLN A 15 -12.25 -7.74 2.69
CA GLN A 15 -12.60 -7.08 1.44
C GLN A 15 -13.55 -5.91 1.72
N ASP A 16 -12.97 -4.73 1.97
CA ASP A 16 -13.76 -3.52 2.20
C ASP A 16 -14.55 -3.09 0.96
N ARG A 17 -15.53 -2.21 1.17
CA ARG A 17 -16.39 -1.68 0.11
C ARG A 17 -16.24 -0.17 0.06
N PHE A 18 -16.25 0.39 -1.15
CA PHE A 18 -16.17 1.83 -1.35
C PHE A 18 -17.41 2.35 -2.08
N PRO A 19 -17.83 3.61 -1.82
CA PRO A 19 -18.93 4.22 -2.54
C PRO A 19 -18.54 4.51 -4.00
N LEU A 20 -19.34 4.03 -4.93
CA LEU A 20 -19.21 4.27 -6.37
C LEU A 20 -20.60 4.40 -7.00
N ALA A 21 -20.89 5.56 -7.61
CA ALA A 21 -22.14 5.83 -8.31
C ALA A 21 -23.41 5.47 -7.48
N GLY A 22 -23.42 5.86 -6.21
CA GLY A 22 -24.54 5.61 -5.29
C GLY A 22 -24.66 4.17 -4.77
N LYS A 23 -23.70 3.29 -5.08
CA LYS A 23 -23.65 1.91 -4.56
C LYS A 23 -22.34 1.64 -3.83
N TYR A 24 -22.33 0.65 -2.93
CA TYR A 24 -21.10 0.15 -2.32
C TYR A 24 -20.60 -1.06 -3.10
N VAL A 25 -19.44 -0.91 -3.73
CA VAL A 25 -18.79 -1.97 -4.50
C VAL A 25 -17.56 -2.50 -3.76
N PRO A 26 -17.28 -3.82 -3.83
CA PRO A 26 -16.11 -4.37 -3.16
C PRO A 26 -14.83 -3.82 -3.78
N LEU A 27 -13.83 -3.55 -2.93
CA LEU A 27 -12.49 -3.25 -3.41
C LEU A 27 -11.96 -4.47 -4.20
N PRO A 28 -11.33 -4.24 -5.36
CA PRO A 28 -10.72 -5.32 -6.13
C PRO A 28 -9.36 -5.70 -5.51
N ARG A 29 -9.35 -6.06 -4.23
CA ARG A 29 -8.24 -6.60 -3.43
C ARG A 29 -8.73 -6.84 -2.00
N LEU A 30 -8.00 -7.66 -1.24
CA LEU A 30 -8.13 -7.69 0.21
C LEU A 30 -7.19 -6.64 0.81
N GLN A 31 -7.54 -6.08 1.95
CA GLN A 31 -6.67 -5.17 2.69
C GLN A 31 -6.82 -5.35 4.20
N VAL A 32 -5.85 -4.82 4.94
CA VAL A 32 -5.88 -4.71 6.40
C VAL A 32 -4.86 -3.66 6.84
N LEU A 33 -5.18 -2.94 7.91
CA LEU A 33 -4.32 -1.92 8.51
C LEU A 33 -3.74 -2.44 9.82
N TYR A 34 -2.42 -2.33 9.96
CA TYR A 34 -1.72 -2.51 11.23
C TYR A 34 -0.94 -1.25 11.56
N GLY A 35 -0.77 -0.96 12.85
CA GLY A 35 -0.13 0.29 13.24
C GLY A 35 0.05 0.47 14.73
N ASP A 36 0.70 1.56 15.09
CA ASP A 36 0.79 2.02 16.47
C ASP A 36 -0.61 2.40 16.99
N ARG A 37 -0.81 2.30 18.30
CA ARG A 37 -2.09 2.70 18.93
C ARG A 37 -2.44 4.15 18.57
N GLY A 38 -3.69 4.40 18.23
CA GLY A 38 -4.21 5.72 17.87
C GLY A 38 -3.93 6.16 16.42
N CYS A 39 -3.33 5.31 15.60
CA CYS A 39 -3.09 5.58 14.17
C CYS A 39 -4.23 5.08 13.27
N ASP A 40 -5.47 5.48 13.59
CA ASP A 40 -6.63 5.15 12.74
C ASP A 40 -6.55 5.88 11.40
N TYR A 41 -6.96 5.21 10.34
CA TYR A 41 -6.69 5.63 8.96
C TYR A 41 -8.01 5.77 8.20
N ASP A 42 -8.23 6.91 7.55
CA ASP A 42 -9.34 7.12 6.62
C ASP A 42 -8.80 7.22 5.21
N TYR A 43 -9.29 6.35 4.32
CA TYR A 43 -8.98 6.42 2.89
C TYR A 43 -10.20 6.21 2.02
N SER A 44 -10.46 7.18 1.14
CA SER A 44 -11.56 7.12 0.17
C SER A 44 -12.92 6.82 0.81
N GLY A 45 -13.16 7.31 2.04
CA GLY A 45 -14.38 7.07 2.81
C GLY A 45 -14.45 5.70 3.48
N ILE A 46 -13.33 4.97 3.56
CA ILE A 46 -13.18 3.73 4.32
C ILE A 46 -12.40 4.08 5.60
N ALA A 47 -13.09 4.04 6.73
CA ALA A 47 -12.47 4.11 8.04
C ALA A 47 -11.87 2.75 8.40
N MET A 48 -10.57 2.73 8.70
CA MET A 48 -9.83 1.55 9.11
C MET A 48 -9.21 1.78 10.48
N THR A 49 -9.47 0.86 11.41
CA THR A 49 -8.83 0.84 12.74
C THR A 49 -7.50 0.10 12.65
N ALA A 50 -6.44 0.71 13.17
CA ALA A 50 -5.12 0.08 13.16
C ALA A 50 -5.06 -1.08 14.16
N LEU A 51 -4.84 -2.29 13.64
CA LEU A 51 -4.61 -3.47 14.49
C LEU A 51 -3.17 -3.46 15.05
N PRO A 52 -2.92 -4.09 16.21
CA PRO A 52 -1.58 -4.21 16.77
C PRO A 52 -0.65 -4.99 15.83
N TRP A 53 0.61 -4.54 15.72
CA TRP A 53 1.62 -5.15 14.88
C TRP A 53 1.83 -6.65 15.15
N PRO A 54 1.63 -7.54 14.15
CA PRO A 54 2.09 -8.91 14.18
C PRO A 54 3.62 -8.97 14.23
N PRO A 55 4.23 -10.00 14.86
CA PRO A 55 5.68 -10.10 15.02
C PRO A 55 6.46 -9.95 13.70
N LEU A 56 6.04 -10.64 12.63
CA LEU A 56 6.68 -10.55 11.33
C LEU A 56 6.58 -9.14 10.72
N LEU A 57 5.44 -8.47 10.84
CA LEU A 57 5.30 -7.09 10.34
C LEU A 57 6.14 -6.11 11.16
N ALA A 58 6.26 -6.30 12.48
CA ALA A 58 7.14 -5.48 13.32
C ALA A 58 8.62 -5.66 12.96
N GLN A 59 9.04 -6.90 12.66
CA GLN A 59 10.38 -7.21 12.21
C GLN A 59 10.68 -6.58 10.84
N LEU A 60 9.80 -6.75 9.86
CA LEU A 60 9.95 -6.15 8.53
C LEU A 60 9.98 -4.63 8.62
N ARG A 61 9.13 -4.03 9.46
CA ARG A 61 9.17 -2.59 9.74
C ARG A 61 10.54 -2.16 10.23
N ALA A 62 11.09 -2.81 11.26
CA ALA A 62 12.40 -2.47 11.81
C ALA A 62 13.52 -2.53 10.76
N GLN A 63 13.55 -3.57 9.92
CA GLN A 63 14.53 -3.71 8.84
C GLN A 63 14.38 -2.61 7.79
N ILE A 64 13.15 -2.29 7.38
CA ILE A 64 12.89 -1.24 6.38
C ILE A 64 13.28 0.13 6.94
N GLN A 65 13.00 0.42 8.21
CA GLN A 65 13.45 1.65 8.87
C GLN A 65 14.99 1.75 8.88
N GLN A 66 15.70 0.66 9.17
CA GLN A 66 17.17 0.63 9.11
C GLN A 66 17.71 0.88 7.70
N ILE A 67 17.09 0.29 6.67
CA ILE A 67 17.51 0.45 5.27
C ILE A 67 17.24 1.87 4.76
N THR A 68 16.10 2.45 5.13
CA THR A 68 15.61 3.70 4.52
C THR A 68 15.92 4.95 5.34
N GLY A 69 16.20 4.80 6.64
CA GLY A 69 16.36 5.94 7.56
C GLY A 69 15.05 6.66 7.90
N HIS A 70 13.89 6.14 7.47
CA HIS A 70 12.58 6.73 7.75
C HIS A 70 11.83 5.93 8.82
N GLU A 71 10.98 6.60 9.61
CA GLU A 71 10.10 5.98 10.58
C GLU A 71 8.74 5.64 9.95
N PHE A 72 8.20 4.45 10.27
CA PHE A 72 6.89 4.02 9.82
C PHE A 72 6.03 3.61 11.00
N ARG A 73 4.80 4.11 11.03
CA ARG A 73 3.89 3.95 12.17
C ARG A 73 2.63 3.18 11.84
N ILE A 74 2.36 3.01 10.55
CA ILE A 74 1.32 2.12 10.04
C ILE A 74 1.82 1.32 8.83
N VAL A 75 1.14 0.22 8.54
CA VAL A 75 1.25 -0.51 7.27
C VAL A 75 -0.14 -0.84 6.76
N VAL A 76 -0.39 -0.49 5.49
CA VAL A 76 -1.55 -0.96 4.75
C VAL A 76 -1.12 -2.19 3.95
N ALA A 77 -1.53 -3.36 4.41
CA ALA A 77 -1.31 -4.60 3.69
C ALA A 77 -2.40 -4.76 2.63
N ASN A 78 -2.02 -5.12 1.41
CA ASN A 78 -2.91 -5.35 0.28
C ASN A 78 -2.62 -6.72 -0.32
N CYS A 79 -3.64 -7.56 -0.48
CA CYS A 79 -3.54 -8.85 -1.16
C CYS A 79 -4.30 -8.79 -2.48
N TYR A 80 -3.58 -8.95 -3.58
CA TYR A 80 -4.11 -9.06 -4.94
C TYR A 80 -4.18 -10.55 -5.27
N ARG A 81 -5.39 -11.12 -5.26
CA ARG A 81 -5.63 -12.56 -5.41
C ARG A 81 -5.20 -13.07 -6.79
N ASP A 82 -5.41 -12.25 -7.81
CA ASP A 82 -5.09 -12.56 -9.20
C ASP A 82 -4.92 -11.28 -10.05
N GLY A 83 -4.92 -11.44 -11.38
CA GLY A 83 -4.85 -10.35 -12.35
C GLY A 83 -6.09 -9.44 -12.42
N ALA A 84 -7.23 -9.84 -11.85
CA ALA A 84 -8.45 -9.04 -11.81
C ALA A 84 -8.46 -8.04 -10.64
N ASP A 85 -7.72 -8.32 -9.57
CA ASP A 85 -7.48 -7.39 -8.47
C ASP A 85 -6.55 -6.24 -8.90
N SER A 86 -6.81 -5.02 -8.40
CA SER A 86 -6.14 -3.79 -8.83
C SER A 86 -6.30 -2.64 -7.81
N VAL A 87 -5.60 -1.55 -8.09
CA VAL A 87 -5.90 -0.23 -7.51
C VAL A 87 -5.82 0.80 -8.63
N GLY A 88 -6.77 1.73 -8.68
CA GLY A 88 -6.84 2.78 -9.69
C GLY A 88 -5.71 3.81 -9.57
N TRP A 89 -5.71 4.81 -10.45
CA TRP A 89 -4.79 5.94 -10.32
C TRP A 89 -5.11 6.73 -9.05
N HIS A 90 -4.15 6.83 -8.13
CA HIS A 90 -4.27 7.57 -6.87
C HIS A 90 -2.91 8.12 -6.46
N ALA A 91 -2.91 8.99 -5.44
CA ALA A 91 -1.74 9.34 -4.66
C ALA A 91 -2.07 9.09 -3.19
N ASP A 92 -1.07 8.78 -2.39
CA ASP A 92 -1.21 8.59 -0.95
C ASP A 92 -1.01 9.95 -0.28
N ASN A 93 -2.09 10.71 -0.08
CA ASN A 93 -2.07 12.10 0.40
C ASN A 93 -2.93 12.32 1.66
N GLU A 94 -3.05 11.28 2.49
CA GLU A 94 -3.80 11.34 3.74
C GLU A 94 -3.15 12.35 4.71
N SER A 95 -3.97 13.21 5.31
CA SER A 95 -3.51 14.32 6.17
C SER A 95 -2.70 13.85 7.39
N GLY A 96 -2.94 12.61 7.85
CA GLY A 96 -2.24 12.01 8.97
C GLY A 96 -0.77 11.67 8.70
N MET A 97 -0.26 11.79 7.47
CA MET A 97 1.13 11.44 7.13
C MET A 97 2.10 12.64 7.13
N GLY A 98 1.60 13.86 7.32
CA GLY A 98 2.40 15.08 7.22
C GLY A 98 2.84 15.42 5.79
N PRO A 99 3.63 16.50 5.61
CA PRO A 99 4.08 16.94 4.30
C PRO A 99 5.15 16.01 3.72
N GLN A 100 5.09 15.76 2.41
CA GLN A 100 6.08 14.98 1.65
C GLN A 100 6.47 13.64 2.30
N PRO A 101 5.49 12.77 2.60
CA PRO A 101 5.75 11.55 3.34
C PRO A 101 6.63 10.58 2.54
N ALA A 102 7.55 9.93 3.25
CA ALA A 102 8.28 8.78 2.72
C ALA A 102 7.42 7.52 2.89
N ILE A 103 7.12 6.80 1.82
CA ILE A 103 6.28 5.60 1.82
C ILE A 103 7.09 4.43 1.28
N ALA A 104 7.22 3.36 2.06
CA ALA A 104 7.96 2.17 1.66
C ALA A 104 6.99 1.04 1.27
N SER A 105 7.13 0.51 0.05
CA SER A 105 6.32 -0.57 -0.50
C SER A 105 7.17 -1.83 -0.67
N LEU A 106 6.88 -2.86 0.13
CA LEU A 106 7.47 -4.18 -0.01
C LEU A 106 6.50 -5.11 -0.75
N SER A 107 6.97 -5.74 -1.82
CA SER A 107 6.17 -6.69 -2.62
C SER A 107 6.62 -8.13 -2.38
N LEU A 108 5.66 -9.04 -2.22
CA LEU A 108 5.88 -10.48 -2.02
C LEU A 108 4.94 -11.29 -2.91
N GLY A 109 5.41 -12.41 -3.45
CA GLY A 109 4.63 -13.28 -4.32
C GLY A 109 4.73 -12.87 -5.79
N ALA A 110 3.62 -12.94 -6.52
CA ALA A 110 3.62 -12.73 -7.97
C ALA A 110 4.02 -11.31 -8.37
N THR A 111 4.79 -11.20 -9.45
CA THR A 111 5.18 -9.92 -10.05
C THR A 111 3.95 -9.15 -10.53
N ARG A 112 3.85 -7.87 -10.16
CA ARG A 112 2.83 -6.96 -10.68
C ARG A 112 3.45 -5.65 -11.13
N ARG A 113 2.88 -5.11 -12.22
CA ARG A 113 3.24 -3.80 -12.72
C ARG A 113 2.74 -2.72 -11.77
N PHE A 114 3.63 -1.82 -11.40
CA PHE A 114 3.35 -0.58 -10.70
C PHE A 114 3.60 0.58 -11.68
N SER A 115 2.55 1.29 -12.04
CA SER A 115 2.62 2.39 -13.00
C SER A 115 2.59 3.72 -12.27
N LEU A 116 3.44 4.67 -12.67
CA LEU A 116 3.41 6.06 -12.24
C LEU A 116 3.18 7.01 -13.43
N LYS A 117 2.38 8.06 -13.22
CA LYS A 117 2.24 9.17 -14.17
C LYS A 117 2.26 10.49 -13.43
N HIS A 118 2.84 11.53 -14.03
CA HIS A 118 2.87 12.84 -13.44
C HIS A 118 1.47 13.49 -13.52
N LYS A 119 1.05 14.20 -12.46
CA LYS A 119 -0.27 14.89 -12.38
C LYS A 119 -0.37 16.07 -13.34
N PHE A 120 0.66 16.90 -13.35
CA PHE A 120 0.67 18.20 -14.05
C PHE A 120 1.42 18.20 -15.39
N ARG A 121 2.53 17.46 -15.51
CA ARG A 121 3.38 17.38 -16.70
C ARG A 121 2.96 16.23 -17.60
N ARG A 122 2.16 16.53 -18.63
CA ARG A 122 1.64 15.54 -19.59
C ARG A 122 2.66 15.11 -20.65
N ASP A 123 3.73 15.87 -20.79
CA ASP A 123 4.86 15.59 -21.68
C ASP A 123 5.77 14.48 -21.14
N LEU A 124 5.76 14.24 -19.81
CA LEU A 124 6.53 13.16 -19.21
C LEU A 124 5.88 11.80 -19.50
N PRO A 125 6.68 10.79 -19.91
CA PRO A 125 6.16 9.45 -20.14
C PRO A 125 5.68 8.82 -18.83
N ARG A 126 4.76 7.87 -18.96
CA ARG A 126 4.40 6.98 -17.85
C ARG A 126 5.61 6.09 -17.52
N LEU A 127 5.92 5.97 -16.24
CA LEU A 127 6.91 5.01 -15.73
C LEU A 127 6.20 3.72 -15.32
N ASP A 128 6.65 2.59 -15.82
CA ASP A 128 6.14 1.27 -15.43
C ASP A 128 7.27 0.45 -14.80
N LEU A 129 7.06 -0.01 -13.58
CA LEU A 129 8.00 -0.84 -12.81
C LEU A 129 7.37 -2.21 -12.57
N ASP A 130 8.06 -3.29 -12.93
CA ASP A 130 7.61 -4.64 -12.59
C ASP A 130 8.16 -5.01 -11.20
N LEU A 131 7.29 -4.97 -10.19
CA LEU A 131 7.66 -5.25 -8.80
C LEU A 131 7.63 -6.76 -8.56
N ILE A 132 8.81 -7.37 -8.58
CA ILE A 132 9.03 -8.79 -8.29
C ILE A 132 8.98 -9.09 -6.78
N SER A 133 8.87 -10.37 -6.42
CA SER A 133 8.94 -10.79 -5.00
C SER A 133 10.23 -10.31 -4.35
N GLY A 134 10.12 -9.68 -3.17
CA GLY A 134 11.23 -9.12 -2.41
C GLY A 134 11.60 -7.69 -2.78
N SER A 135 10.99 -7.07 -3.78
CA SER A 135 11.30 -5.68 -4.14
C SER A 135 10.83 -4.70 -3.06
N LEU A 136 11.73 -3.80 -2.64
CA LEU A 136 11.42 -2.64 -1.80
C LEU A 136 11.46 -1.36 -2.64
N LEU A 137 10.32 -0.67 -2.75
CA LEU A 137 10.18 0.61 -3.44
C LEU A 137 9.94 1.73 -2.42
N LEU A 138 10.82 2.73 -2.37
CA LEU A 138 10.63 3.93 -1.55
C LEU A 138 10.11 5.09 -2.41
N MET A 139 8.93 5.62 -2.07
CA MET A 139 8.34 6.82 -2.65
C MET A 139 8.46 7.97 -1.64
N ALA A 140 9.35 8.94 -1.88
CA ALA A 140 9.62 10.02 -0.93
C ALA A 140 9.58 11.41 -1.57
N GLY A 141 9.72 12.45 -0.75
CA GLY A 141 9.70 13.84 -1.18
C GLY A 141 8.36 14.21 -1.82
N ARG A 142 8.41 14.89 -2.96
CA ARG A 142 7.22 15.36 -3.69
C ARG A 142 6.51 14.28 -4.50
N CYS A 143 6.80 13.00 -4.27
CA CYS A 143 6.21 11.90 -5.04
C CYS A 143 4.67 11.94 -4.96
N GLN A 144 4.12 12.01 -3.75
CA GLN A 144 2.66 12.01 -3.56
C GLN A 144 2.00 13.32 -4.01
N ASP A 145 2.75 14.42 -4.07
CA ASP A 145 2.27 15.70 -4.58
C ASP A 145 2.18 15.69 -6.11
N CYS A 146 3.20 15.17 -6.78
CA CYS A 146 3.41 15.33 -8.22
C CYS A 146 2.99 14.11 -9.05
N TRP A 147 2.89 12.92 -8.46
CA TRP A 147 2.68 11.67 -9.19
C TRP A 147 1.41 10.96 -8.73
N LEU A 148 0.75 10.28 -9.68
CA LEU A 148 -0.26 9.27 -9.41
C LEU A 148 0.35 7.92 -9.70
N HIS A 149 -0.04 6.91 -8.93
CA HIS A 149 0.36 5.54 -9.14
C HIS A 149 -0.83 4.58 -9.15
N ARG A 150 -0.61 3.38 -9.70
CA ARG A 150 -1.62 2.31 -9.76
C ARG A 150 -0.99 0.93 -9.88
N VAL A 151 -1.78 -0.10 -9.57
CA VAL A 151 -1.53 -1.48 -9.96
C VAL A 151 -2.67 -1.90 -10.91
N PRO A 152 -2.45 -1.94 -12.24
CA PRO A 152 -3.50 -2.22 -13.20
C PRO A 152 -3.90 -3.70 -13.18
N LYS A 153 -5.13 -3.98 -13.63
CA LYS A 153 -5.58 -5.32 -13.96
C LYS A 153 -4.76 -5.89 -15.12
N THR A 154 -4.62 -7.20 -15.17
CA THR A 154 -3.98 -7.92 -16.28
C THR A 154 -4.81 -9.14 -16.66
N LYS A 155 -4.89 -9.42 -17.96
CA LYS A 155 -5.47 -10.66 -18.49
C LYS A 155 -4.47 -11.83 -18.47
N ARG A 156 -3.18 -11.54 -18.31
CA ARG A 156 -2.15 -12.58 -18.17
C ARG A 156 -2.39 -13.32 -16.86
N PRO A 157 -2.38 -14.67 -16.85
CA PRO A 157 -2.40 -15.43 -15.62
C PRO A 157 -1.22 -15.00 -14.73
N VAL A 158 -1.53 -14.57 -13.51
CA VAL A 158 -0.54 -14.19 -12.50
C VAL A 158 -1.01 -14.77 -11.17
N GLY A 159 -0.06 -15.17 -10.33
CA GLY A 159 -0.36 -15.63 -8.98
C GLY A 159 -0.78 -14.49 -8.05
N GLU A 160 -0.98 -14.85 -6.79
CA GLU A 160 -1.31 -13.92 -5.72
C GLU A 160 -0.10 -13.05 -5.34
N ARG A 161 -0.36 -11.79 -5.00
CA ARG A 161 0.66 -10.82 -4.55
C ARG A 161 0.23 -10.15 -3.25
N ILE A 162 1.12 -10.14 -2.27
CA ILE A 162 1.01 -9.31 -1.07
C ILE A 162 1.88 -8.07 -1.25
N ASN A 163 1.33 -6.91 -0.89
CA ASN A 163 2.04 -5.65 -0.83
C ASN A 163 1.86 -5.02 0.54
N LEU A 164 2.97 -4.70 1.19
CA LEU A 164 3.01 -4.00 2.46
C LEU A 164 3.42 -2.55 2.20
N THR A 165 2.49 -1.61 2.36
CA THR A 165 2.77 -0.16 2.21
C THR A 165 2.94 0.46 3.59
N PHE A 166 4.19 0.60 4.03
CA PHE A 166 4.56 1.25 5.28
C PHE A 166 4.53 2.78 5.12
N ARG A 167 3.93 3.46 6.08
CA ARG A 167 3.70 4.91 6.03
C ARG A 167 4.05 5.58 7.37
N PRO A 168 4.51 6.84 7.36
CA PRO A 168 4.64 7.62 8.57
C PRO A 168 3.24 7.95 9.10
N TRP A 169 3.18 8.37 10.36
CA TRP A 169 1.95 8.93 10.92
C TRP A 169 2.31 10.04 11.90
N THR A 170 1.79 11.23 11.65
CA THR A 170 2.07 12.43 12.45
C THR A 170 0.88 12.83 13.31
N ALA A 171 -0.29 12.23 13.12
CA ALA A 171 -1.44 12.53 13.97
C ALA A 171 -1.26 11.85 15.34
N ALA A 172 -0.71 12.61 16.29
CA ALA A 172 -1.12 12.47 17.67
C ALA A 172 -2.58 12.95 17.74
N ARG A 173 -3.51 12.08 18.08
CA ARG A 173 -4.80 12.56 18.58
C ARG A 173 -4.62 12.87 20.07
N SER A 174 -4.81 14.15 20.36
CA SER A 174 -5.27 14.71 21.63
C SER A 174 -6.36 13.85 22.28
#